data_AF-A0A535BC79-F1
#
_entry.id   AF-A0A535BC79-F1
#
_cell.length_a   1.000
_cell.length_b   1.000
_cell.length_c   1.000
_cell.angle_alpha   90.00
_cell.angle_beta   90.00
_cell.angle_gamma   90.00
#
_symmetry.space_group_name_H-M   'P 1'
#
loop_
_entity.id
_entity.type
_entity.pdbx_description
1 polymer ?
#
loop_
_entity_poly.entity_id
_entity_poly.type
_entity_poly.pdbx_seq_one_letter_code
_entity_poly.pdbx_strand_id
1 'polypeptide(L)'
;MATEQPPRFPAFRIIVMLVVLVNLVLTIALITQVREVQQRIANLPPDLARKHDVAMLRPLRVRQILMQNCVECHSSRRLGVTVSMEPSEVQRTVERMQSHPGANIPLSEFERITASLLVARCARCHGEETLNLMVLKTQPERIATIRRMAALPGSGVRSDQALAIAQAFDRLIDQTDGGSTGGGK
;
A
#
# COMPACT_ATOMS: atom_id res chain seq x y z
N MET A 1 -32.47 40.66 -68.42
CA MET A 1 -31.63 39.78 -67.58
C MET A 1 -31.86 40.17 -66.13
N ALA A 2 -32.68 39.40 -65.41
CA ALA A 2 -32.95 39.64 -64.00
C ALA A 2 -31.81 39.02 -63.18
N THR A 3 -31.16 39.82 -62.35
CA THR A 3 -30.15 39.36 -61.39
C THR A 3 -30.87 39.01 -60.09
N GLU A 4 -31.03 37.71 -59.83
CA GLU A 4 -31.49 37.20 -58.54
C GLU A 4 -30.42 37.50 -57.48
N GLN A 5 -30.68 38.45 -56.59
CA GLN A 5 -29.88 38.63 -55.39
C GLN A 5 -30.14 37.45 -54.45
N PRO A 6 -29.10 36.75 -53.94
CA PRO A 6 -29.31 35.67 -53.00
C PRO A 6 -29.86 36.25 -51.68
N PRO A 7 -30.86 35.60 -51.05
CA PRO A 7 -31.36 36.05 -49.76
C PRO A 7 -30.20 36.03 -48.77
N ARG A 8 -29.76 37.21 -48.34
CA ARG A 8 -28.88 37.32 -47.17
C ARG A 8 -29.68 36.76 -46.00
N PHE A 9 -29.23 35.66 -45.40
CA PHE A 9 -29.92 35.00 -44.29
C PHE A 9 -29.50 35.67 -42.96
N PRO A 10 -30.20 36.72 -42.47
CA PRO A 10 -29.91 37.31 -41.16
C PRO A 10 -30.07 36.28 -40.05
N ALA A 11 -31.00 35.33 -40.22
CA ALA A 11 -31.23 34.22 -39.30
C ALA A 11 -29.96 33.38 -39.08
N PHE A 12 -29.22 33.06 -40.14
CA PHE A 12 -27.96 32.30 -40.01
C PHE A 12 -26.92 33.07 -39.18
N ARG A 13 -26.75 34.37 -39.43
CA ARG A 13 -25.82 35.21 -38.66
C ARG A 13 -26.23 35.34 -37.19
N ILE A 14 -27.52 35.43 -36.91
CA ILE A 14 -28.06 35.47 -35.54
C ILE A 14 -27.78 34.14 -34.83
N ILE A 15 -28.02 33.00 -35.50
CA ILE A 15 -27.75 31.67 -34.95
C ILE A 15 -26.25 31.50 -34.66
N VAL A 16 -25.37 31.89 -35.60
CA VAL A 16 -23.91 31.81 -35.39
C VAL A 16 -23.48 32.69 -34.21
N MET A 17 -23.96 33.94 -34.13
CA MET A 17 -23.65 34.82 -33.00
C MET A 17 -24.12 34.24 -31.66
N LEU A 18 -25.30 33.63 -31.62
CA LEU A 18 -25.83 32.98 -30.41
C LEU A 18 -24.99 31.77 -30.01
N VAL A 19 -24.60 30.92 -30.97
CA VAL A 19 -23.73 29.76 -30.72
C VAL A 19 -22.36 30.21 -30.20
N VAL A 20 -21.77 31.25 -30.78
CA VAL A 20 -20.49 31.82 -30.32
C VAL A 20 -20.63 32.37 -28.90
N LEU A 21 -21.71 33.10 -28.61
CA LEU A 21 -21.98 33.65 -27.27
C LEU A 21 -22.12 32.53 -26.23
N VAL A 22 -22.89 31.49 -26.52
CA VAL A 22 -23.08 30.34 -25.62
C VAL A 22 -21.75 29.63 -25.36
N ASN A 23 -20.96 29.36 -26.40
CA ASN A 23 -19.64 28.75 -26.24
C ASN A 23 -18.68 29.62 -25.43
N LEU A 24 -18.73 30.94 -25.61
CA LEU A 24 -17.94 31.88 -24.83
C LEU A 24 -18.34 31.84 -23.34
N VAL A 25 -19.64 31.83 -23.05
CA VAL A 25 -20.13 31.72 -21.67
C VAL A 25 -19.72 30.38 -21.04
N LEU A 26 -19.85 29.27 -21.80
CA LEU A 26 -19.47 27.93 -21.32
C LEU A 26 -17.98 27.84 -21.00
N THR A 27 -17.14 28.38 -21.87
CA THR A 27 -15.68 28.37 -21.69
C THR A 27 -15.25 29.21 -20.49
N ILE A 28 -15.84 30.38 -20.27
CA ILE A 28 -15.59 31.20 -19.08
C ILE A 28 -16.05 30.48 -17.81
N ALA A 29 -17.22 29.83 -17.83
CA ALA A 29 -17.73 29.03 -16.72
C ALA A 29 -16.80 27.85 -16.38
N LEU A 30 -16.29 27.14 -17.40
CA LEU A 30 -15.30 26.07 -17.21
C LEU A 30 -14.01 26.58 -16.61
N ILE A 31 -13.46 27.69 -17.12
CA ILE A 31 -12.21 28.26 -16.61
C ILE A 31 -12.36 28.70 -15.16
N THR A 32 -13.51 29.29 -14.79
CA THR A 32 -13.78 29.72 -13.41
C THR A 32 -13.91 28.52 -12.46
N GLN A 33 -14.62 27.47 -12.85
CA GLN A 33 -14.69 26.22 -12.06
C GLN A 33 -13.31 25.58 -11.90
N VAL A 34 -12.52 25.50 -12.98
CA VAL A 34 -11.15 24.94 -12.92
C VAL A 34 -10.26 25.78 -12.00
N ARG A 35 -10.34 27.12 -12.07
CA ARG A 35 -9.59 28.01 -11.18
C ARG A 35 -10.00 27.87 -9.73
N GLU A 36 -11.30 27.77 -9.45
CA GLU A 36 -11.80 27.57 -8.09
C GLU A 36 -11.34 26.22 -7.53
N VAL A 37 -11.39 25.15 -8.32
CA VAL A 37 -10.86 23.84 -7.94
C VAL A 37 -9.36 23.90 -7.73
N GLN A 38 -8.60 24.55 -8.60
CA GLN A 38 -7.16 24.73 -8.44
C GLN A 38 -6.81 25.54 -7.19
N GLN A 39 -7.56 26.60 -6.87
CA GLN A 39 -7.37 27.37 -5.64
C GLN A 39 -7.72 26.55 -4.40
N ARG A 40 -8.80 25.77 -4.45
CA ARG A 40 -9.13 24.84 -3.37
C ARG A 40 -8.02 23.80 -3.18
N ILE A 41 -7.46 23.25 -4.25
CA ILE A 41 -6.31 22.34 -4.22
C ILE A 41 -5.02 23.02 -3.72
N ALA A 42 -4.77 24.27 -4.08
CA ALA A 42 -3.61 25.02 -3.62
C ALA A 42 -3.70 25.41 -2.13
N ASN A 43 -4.93 25.59 -1.63
CA ASN A 43 -5.22 25.95 -0.24
C ASN A 43 -5.48 24.73 0.66
N LEU A 44 -5.53 23.54 0.08
CA LEU A 44 -5.60 22.28 0.80
C LEU A 44 -4.27 22.12 1.55
N PRO A 45 -4.27 21.99 2.89
CA PRO A 45 -3.02 21.83 3.64
C PRO A 45 -2.28 20.60 3.10
N PRO A 46 -0.94 20.60 3.01
CA PRO A 46 -0.16 19.51 2.43
C PRO A 46 -0.28 18.16 3.17
N ASP A 47 -1.09 18.12 4.23
CA ASP A 47 -1.19 17.08 5.25
C ASP A 47 -2.64 16.59 5.44
N LEU A 48 -3.47 16.59 4.38
CA LEU A 48 -4.89 16.16 4.44
C LEU A 48 -5.12 14.69 4.77
N ALA A 49 -4.08 13.89 4.63
CA ALA A 49 -3.96 12.60 5.30
C ALA A 49 -2.46 12.41 5.47
N ARG A 50 -1.96 12.40 6.71
CA ARG A 50 -0.57 11.99 6.91
C ARG A 50 -0.44 10.59 6.33
N LYS A 51 0.71 10.23 5.76
CA LYS A 51 0.98 8.84 5.35
C LYS A 51 0.68 7.86 6.50
N HIS A 52 0.84 8.33 7.73
CA HIS A 52 0.38 7.67 8.93
C HIS A 52 -1.12 7.35 8.95
N ASP A 53 -1.99 8.30 8.63
CA ASP A 53 -3.46 8.14 8.66
C ASP A 53 -3.94 7.17 7.58
N VAL A 54 -3.31 7.20 6.39
CA VAL A 54 -3.58 6.21 5.33
C VAL A 54 -3.04 4.82 5.71
N ALA A 55 -1.88 4.75 6.36
CA ALA A 55 -1.35 3.48 6.87
C ALA A 55 -2.21 2.90 8.00
N MET A 56 -2.90 3.74 8.79
CA MET A 56 -3.86 3.31 9.80
C MET A 56 -5.16 2.73 9.20
N LEU A 57 -5.52 3.08 7.96
CA LEU A 57 -6.63 2.44 7.26
C LEU A 57 -6.30 0.99 6.87
N ARG A 58 -5.01 0.67 6.69
CA ARG A 58 -4.53 -0.68 6.36
C ARG A 58 -3.31 -1.07 7.20
N PRO A 59 -3.48 -1.26 8.52
CA PRO A 59 -2.35 -1.52 9.40
C PRO A 59 -1.83 -2.93 9.18
N LEU A 60 -0.51 -3.05 9.01
CA LEU A 60 0.17 -4.33 9.09
C LEU A 60 0.34 -4.70 10.56
N ARG A 61 -0.69 -5.32 11.15
CA ARG A 61 -0.71 -5.69 12.57
C ARG A 61 0.22 -6.87 12.83
N VAL A 62 1.53 -6.63 12.83
CA VAL A 62 2.58 -7.66 12.95
C VAL A 62 2.34 -8.57 14.15
N ARG A 63 1.96 -8.01 15.30
CA ARG A 63 1.61 -8.79 16.50
C ARG A 63 0.41 -9.71 16.26
N GLN A 64 -0.62 -9.22 15.59
CA GLN A 64 -1.83 -10.01 15.30
C GLN A 64 -1.52 -11.12 14.28
N ILE A 65 -0.71 -10.82 13.26
CA ILE A 65 -0.21 -11.79 12.27
C ILE A 65 0.56 -12.92 12.98
N LEU A 66 1.47 -12.58 13.90
CA LEU A 66 2.18 -13.58 14.72
C LEU A 66 1.24 -14.41 15.59
N MET A 67 0.25 -13.78 16.23
CA MET A 67 -0.73 -14.50 17.05
C MET A 67 -1.57 -15.47 16.23
N GLN A 68 -2.05 -15.06 15.06
CA GLN A 68 -2.84 -15.90 14.17
C GLN A 68 -2.03 -17.03 13.53
N ASN A 69 -0.75 -16.81 13.25
CA ASN A 69 0.04 -17.76 12.46
C ASN A 69 0.90 -18.70 13.29
N CYS A 70 1.18 -18.35 14.54
CA CYS A 70 2.17 -19.08 15.32
C CYS A 70 1.71 -19.45 16.73
N VAL A 71 0.69 -18.80 17.30
CA VAL A 71 0.30 -19.04 18.70
C VAL A 71 -0.59 -20.27 18.88
N GLU A 72 -1.21 -20.78 17.82
CA GLU A 72 -1.94 -22.05 17.87
C GLU A 72 -1.02 -23.25 18.21
N CYS A 73 0.22 -23.21 17.72
CA CYS A 73 1.21 -24.28 17.93
C CYS A 73 2.33 -23.91 18.93
N HIS A 74 2.53 -22.62 19.23
CA HIS A 74 3.64 -22.14 20.06
C HIS A 74 3.20 -21.11 21.11
N SER A 75 3.82 -21.12 22.28
CA SER A 75 3.59 -20.07 23.26
C SER A 75 4.23 -18.74 22.82
N SER A 76 3.63 -17.62 23.24
CA SER A 76 4.16 -16.27 23.00
C SER A 76 5.62 -16.11 23.47
N ARG A 77 5.99 -16.79 24.57
CA ARG A 77 7.37 -16.85 25.07
C ARG A 77 8.35 -17.48 24.07
N ARG A 78 7.96 -18.58 23.40
CA ARG A 78 8.79 -19.22 22.38
C ARG A 78 8.93 -18.35 21.13
N LEU A 79 7.90 -17.58 20.79
CA LEU A 79 7.95 -16.62 19.67
C LEU A 79 8.86 -15.42 19.94
N GLY A 80 8.94 -14.96 21.19
CA GLY A 80 9.92 -13.92 21.56
C GLY A 80 11.37 -14.34 21.27
N VAL A 81 11.67 -15.64 21.34
CA VAL A 81 13.00 -16.17 21.03
C VAL A 81 13.25 -16.18 19.51
N THR A 82 12.24 -16.46 18.69
CA THR A 82 12.40 -16.49 17.22
C THR A 82 12.65 -15.11 16.62
N VAL A 83 12.14 -14.04 17.25
CA VAL A 83 12.48 -12.65 16.92
C VAL A 83 13.98 -12.36 17.11
N SER A 84 14.67 -13.20 17.89
CA SER A 84 16.11 -13.11 18.16
C SER A 84 17.01 -13.92 17.27
N MET A 85 16.44 -14.79 16.45
CA MET A 85 17.20 -15.70 15.61
C MET A 85 17.81 -14.98 14.42
N GLU A 86 18.98 -15.46 13.99
CA GLU A 86 19.55 -15.15 12.70
C GLU A 86 18.66 -15.75 11.59
N PRO A 87 18.58 -15.15 10.39
CA PRO A 87 17.62 -15.59 9.39
C PRO A 87 17.95 -16.97 8.80
N SER A 88 19.22 -17.38 8.82
CA SER A 88 19.59 -18.78 8.49
C SER A 88 19.06 -19.77 9.53
N GLU A 89 18.88 -19.34 10.78
CA GLU A 89 18.30 -20.14 11.85
C GLU A 89 16.78 -20.15 11.77
N VAL A 90 16.15 -19.02 11.40
CA VAL A 90 14.71 -18.96 11.09
C VAL A 90 14.40 -19.92 9.95
N GLN A 91 15.15 -19.84 8.84
CA GLN A 91 14.98 -20.72 7.69
C GLN A 91 15.15 -22.20 8.06
N ARG A 92 16.22 -22.56 8.78
CA ARG A 92 16.43 -23.95 9.27
C ARG A 92 15.36 -24.41 10.26
N THR A 93 14.78 -23.51 11.03
CA THR A 93 13.72 -23.84 11.99
C THR A 93 12.41 -24.09 11.26
N VAL A 94 12.09 -23.23 10.31
CA VAL A 94 10.98 -23.36 9.38
C VAL A 94 11.10 -24.68 8.63
N GLU A 95 12.21 -24.96 7.94
CA GLU A 95 12.45 -26.22 7.22
C GLU A 95 12.28 -27.47 8.12
N ARG A 96 12.78 -27.41 9.37
CA ARG A 96 12.57 -28.48 10.33
C ARG A 96 11.09 -28.67 10.69
N MET A 97 10.32 -27.59 10.82
CA MET A 97 8.86 -27.68 11.03
C MET A 97 8.18 -28.37 9.85
N GLN A 98 8.58 -28.08 8.61
CA GLN A 98 8.03 -28.74 7.42
C GLN A 98 8.26 -30.25 7.46
N SER A 99 9.44 -30.66 7.92
CA SER A 99 9.82 -32.07 8.04
C SER A 99 9.30 -32.76 9.31
N HIS A 100 8.63 -32.04 10.22
CA HIS A 100 8.24 -32.60 11.51
C HIS A 100 7.04 -33.55 11.35
N PRO A 101 7.12 -34.81 11.78
CA PRO A 101 5.99 -35.71 11.78
C PRO A 101 4.86 -35.13 12.66
N GLY A 102 3.68 -34.93 12.07
CA GLY A 102 2.52 -34.29 12.72
C GLY A 102 2.29 -32.82 12.33
N ALA A 103 3.22 -32.17 11.64
CA ALA A 103 3.00 -30.84 11.08
C ALA A 103 2.24 -30.96 9.74
N ASN A 104 0.92 -31.08 9.79
CA ASN A 104 0.08 -31.05 8.59
C ASN A 104 -0.23 -29.61 8.17
N ILE A 105 0.82 -28.84 7.84
CA ILE A 105 0.71 -27.43 7.45
C ILE A 105 0.77 -27.34 5.92
N PRO A 106 -0.25 -26.78 5.24
CA PRO A 106 -0.20 -26.58 3.80
C PRO A 106 0.90 -25.58 3.39
N LEU A 107 1.45 -25.74 2.19
CA LEU A 107 2.60 -24.95 1.71
C LEU A 107 2.32 -23.43 1.72
N SER A 108 1.09 -23.02 1.41
CA SER A 108 0.67 -21.61 1.45
C SER A 108 0.69 -21.01 2.86
N GLU A 109 0.31 -21.78 3.89
CA GLU A 109 0.42 -21.36 5.29
C GLU A 109 1.87 -21.31 5.75
N PHE A 110 2.70 -22.21 5.23
CA PHE A 110 4.12 -22.24 5.56
C PHE A 110 4.87 -21.02 5.00
N GLU A 111 4.57 -20.60 3.77
CA GLU A 111 5.07 -19.34 3.22
C GLU A 111 4.62 -18.13 4.05
N ARG A 112 3.37 -18.16 4.54
CA ARG A 112 2.81 -17.13 5.43
C ARG A 112 3.53 -17.06 6.77
N ILE A 113 3.81 -18.21 7.39
CA ILE A 113 4.58 -18.31 8.63
C ILE A 113 5.99 -17.75 8.42
N THR A 114 6.65 -18.14 7.32
CA THR A 114 8.00 -17.66 6.98
C THR A 114 8.02 -16.15 6.80
N ALA A 115 7.06 -15.59 6.05
CA ALA A 115 6.95 -14.15 5.86
C ALA A 115 6.67 -13.41 7.18
N SER A 116 5.79 -13.97 8.03
CA SER A 116 5.47 -13.42 9.36
C SER A 116 6.71 -13.35 10.24
N LEU A 117 7.52 -14.41 10.26
CA LEU A 117 8.75 -14.48 11.05
C LEU A 117 9.81 -13.48 10.54
N LEU A 118 9.95 -13.32 9.22
CA LEU A 118 10.87 -12.34 8.63
C LEU A 118 10.50 -10.89 9.00
N VAL A 119 9.21 -10.53 8.95
CA VAL A 119 8.73 -9.19 9.34
C VAL A 119 8.79 -8.98 10.85
N ALA A 120 8.55 -10.02 11.65
CA ALA A 120 8.65 -9.97 13.11
C ALA A 120 10.03 -9.50 13.60
N ARG A 121 11.10 -9.79 12.85
CA ARG A 121 12.46 -9.32 13.18
C ARG A 121 12.57 -7.80 13.12
N CYS A 122 11.86 -7.15 12.20
CA CYS A 122 11.83 -5.70 12.13
C CYS A 122 11.16 -5.09 13.38
N ALA A 123 10.23 -5.81 14.02
CA ALA A 123 9.55 -5.37 15.24
C ALA A 123 10.47 -5.36 16.49
N ARG A 124 11.68 -5.93 16.40
CA ARG A 124 12.69 -5.83 17.47
C ARG A 124 13.18 -4.39 17.66
N CYS A 125 13.41 -3.69 16.55
CA CYS A 125 14.03 -2.37 16.54
C CYS A 125 13.08 -1.25 16.12
N HIS A 126 11.92 -1.59 15.55
CA HIS A 126 10.96 -0.64 15.02
C HIS A 126 9.57 -0.90 15.60
N GLY A 127 8.87 0.17 15.99
CA GLY A 127 7.49 0.09 16.44
C GLY A 127 6.52 -0.23 15.29
N GLU A 128 5.31 -0.66 15.64
CA GLU A 128 4.26 -1.00 14.67
C GLU A 128 3.94 0.17 13.72
N GLU A 129 3.97 1.41 14.20
CA GLU A 129 3.74 2.61 13.37
C GLU A 129 4.71 2.68 12.19
N THR A 130 6.00 2.51 12.46
CA THR A 130 7.06 2.53 11.44
C THR A 130 6.90 1.38 10.44
N LEU A 131 6.47 0.20 10.92
CA LEU A 131 6.25 -0.96 10.07
C LEU A 131 4.98 -0.84 9.23
N ASN A 132 3.93 -0.20 9.75
CA ASN A 132 2.69 0.07 9.01
C ASN A 132 2.94 0.96 7.79
N LEU A 133 3.88 1.91 7.89
CA LEU A 133 4.29 2.74 6.76
C LEU A 133 4.91 1.95 5.60
N MET A 134 5.33 0.69 5.81
CA MET A 134 5.85 -0.16 4.74
C MET A 134 4.76 -0.60 3.75
N VAL A 135 3.50 -0.62 4.17
CA VAL A 135 2.35 -0.97 3.32
C VAL A 135 2.17 0.06 2.20
N LEU A 136 2.48 1.32 2.48
CA LEU A 136 2.36 2.42 1.51
C LEU A 136 3.55 2.56 0.57
N LYS A 137 4.61 1.76 0.77
CA LYS A 137 5.82 1.83 -0.04
C LYS A 137 5.73 0.86 -1.20
N THR A 138 6.19 1.31 -2.37
CA THR A 138 6.48 0.40 -3.48
C THR A 138 7.62 -0.54 -3.08
N GLN A 139 7.74 -1.69 -3.75
CA GLN A 139 8.82 -2.64 -3.48
C GLN A 139 10.23 -2.02 -3.49
N PRO A 140 10.65 -1.21 -4.50
CA PRO A 140 11.97 -0.57 -4.48
C PRO A 140 12.14 0.42 -3.31
N GLU A 141 11.10 1.18 -2.96
CA GLU A 141 11.13 2.07 -1.79
C GLU A 141 11.25 1.30 -0.47
N ARG A 142 10.59 0.14 -0.39
CA ARG A 142 10.64 -0.74 0.79
C ARG A 142 12.02 -1.33 0.95
N ILE A 143 12.64 -1.85 -0.11
CA ILE A 143 14.03 -2.34 -0.10
C ILE A 143 14.99 -1.24 0.35
N ALA A 144 14.88 -0.03 -0.22
CA ALA A 144 15.73 1.10 0.17
C ALA A 144 15.53 1.47 1.65
N THR A 145 14.29 1.43 2.14
CA THR A 145 13.98 1.71 3.55
C THR A 145 14.54 0.63 4.47
N ILE A 146 14.37 -0.65 4.14
CA ILE A 146 14.92 -1.77 4.92
C ILE A 146 16.45 -1.71 4.95
N ARG A 147 17.11 -1.37 3.84
CA ARG A 147 18.58 -1.17 3.83
C ARG A 147 19.03 -0.05 4.77
N ARG A 148 18.31 1.08 4.80
CA ARG A 148 18.59 2.17 5.74
C ARG A 148 18.38 1.75 7.19
N MET A 149 17.32 1.00 7.47
CA MET A 149 17.05 0.44 8.80
C MET A 149 18.10 -0.58 9.23
N ALA A 150 18.53 -1.44 8.31
CA ALA A 150 19.56 -2.46 8.53
C ALA A 150 20.92 -1.83 8.90
N ALA A 151 21.21 -0.64 8.37
CA ALA A 151 22.44 0.10 8.65
C ALA A 151 22.49 0.72 10.06
N LEU A 152 21.37 0.71 10.82
CA LEU A 152 21.36 1.19 12.20
C LEU A 152 22.07 0.20 13.13
N PRO A 153 22.85 0.67 14.11
CA PRO A 153 23.51 -0.20 15.07
C PRO A 153 22.47 -1.01 15.85
N GLY A 154 22.68 -2.33 15.91
CA GLY A 154 21.78 -3.26 16.61
C GLY A 154 20.58 -3.79 15.81
N SER A 155 20.45 -3.47 14.51
CA SER A 155 19.29 -3.89 13.69
C SER A 155 19.12 -5.41 13.56
N GLY A 156 20.21 -6.18 13.65
CA GLY A 156 20.20 -7.64 13.45
C GLY A 156 19.82 -8.09 12.03
N VAL A 157 19.72 -7.16 11.07
CA VAL A 157 19.37 -7.42 9.67
C VAL A 157 20.56 -7.11 8.78
N ARG A 158 20.95 -8.05 7.92
CA ARG A 158 22.02 -7.84 6.92
C ARG A 158 21.48 -7.15 5.67
N SER A 159 22.33 -6.39 4.98
CA SER A 159 21.94 -5.60 3.80
C SER A 159 21.43 -6.43 2.61
N ASP A 160 21.91 -7.67 2.47
CA ASP A 160 21.49 -8.64 1.46
C ASP A 160 20.10 -9.24 1.74
N GLN A 161 19.64 -9.19 3.00
CA GLN A 161 18.33 -9.70 3.41
C GLN A 161 17.19 -8.73 3.11
N ALA A 162 17.50 -7.50 2.70
CA ALA A 162 16.50 -6.47 2.44
C ALA A 162 15.48 -6.89 1.37
N LEU A 163 15.91 -7.66 0.36
CA LEU A 163 15.01 -8.17 -0.67
C LEU A 163 14.02 -9.20 -0.12
N ALA A 164 14.53 -10.20 0.62
CA ALA A 164 13.70 -11.24 1.22
C ALA A 164 12.68 -10.67 2.21
N ILE A 165 13.08 -9.67 3.01
CA ILE A 165 12.18 -8.97 3.93
C ILE A 165 11.14 -8.16 3.14
N ALA A 166 11.54 -7.45 2.09
CA ALA A 166 10.59 -6.69 1.27
C ALA A 166 9.52 -7.59 0.63
N GLN A 167 9.92 -8.76 0.12
CA GLN A 167 9.01 -9.77 -0.43
C GLN A 167 8.11 -10.39 0.64
N ALA A 168 8.61 -10.56 1.87
CA ALA A 168 7.79 -11.00 2.99
C ALA A 168 6.67 -9.99 3.31
N PHE A 169 6.95 -8.69 3.25
CA PHE A 169 5.91 -7.66 3.35
C PHE A 169 4.88 -7.78 2.22
N ASP A 170 5.30 -7.96 0.95
CA ASP A 170 4.38 -8.11 -0.18
C ASP A 170 3.42 -9.29 0.04
N ARG A 171 3.94 -10.46 0.43
CA ARG A 171 3.12 -11.65 0.71
C ARG A 171 2.08 -11.42 1.80
N LEU A 172 2.44 -10.71 2.87
CA LEU A 172 1.50 -10.41 3.96
C LEU A 172 0.45 -9.38 3.53
N ILE A 173 0.84 -8.40 2.72
CA ILE A 173 -0.07 -7.37 2.19
C ILE A 173 -1.10 -8.01 1.26
N ASP A 174 -0.67 -8.80 0.28
CA ASP A 174 -1.55 -9.43 -0.73
C ASP A 174 -2.60 -10.35 -0.09
N GLN A 175 -2.22 -11.10 0.96
CA GLN A 175 -3.15 -11.99 1.65
C GLN A 175 -4.16 -11.26 2.54
N THR A 176 -3.85 -10.04 2.99
CA THR A 176 -4.81 -9.22 3.73
C THR A 176 -5.99 -8.82 2.82
N ASP A 177 -5.76 -8.68 1.51
CA ASP A 177 -6.81 -8.38 0.53
C ASP A 177 -7.64 -9.60 0.16
N GLY A 178 -7.05 -10.80 0.17
CA GLY A 178 -7.75 -12.06 -0.11
C GLY A 178 -8.61 -12.60 1.05
N GLY A 179 -8.40 -12.12 2.28
CA GLY A 179 -9.06 -12.63 3.49
C GLY A 179 -10.43 -12.00 3.82
N SER A 180 -10.91 -11.01 3.05
CA SER A 180 -12.12 -10.25 3.38
C SER A 180 -13.44 -10.89 2.88
N THR A 181 -13.44 -12.12 2.36
CA THR A 181 -14.66 -12.77 1.81
C THR A 181 -15.16 -13.99 2.58
N GLY A 182 -14.65 -14.26 3.79
CA GLY A 182 -15.04 -15.45 4.57
C GLY A 182 -15.27 -15.17 6.05
N GLY A 183 -16.28 -14.36 6.38
CA GLY A 183 -16.57 -13.98 7.76
C GLY A 183 -18.02 -13.60 8.03
N GLY A 184 -18.97 -14.28 7.39
CA GLY A 184 -20.38 -14.26 7.79
C GLY A 184 -20.71 -15.57 8.50
N LYS A 185 -20.90 -15.51 9.82
CA LYS A 185 -21.72 -16.49 10.53
C LYS A 185 -23.18 -16.29 10.14
#